data_AF-A0A7W9WD61-F1
#
_entry.id   AF-A0A7W9WD61-F1
#
_cell.length_a   1.000
_cell.length_b   1.000
_cell.length_c   1.000
_cell.angle_alpha   90.00
_cell.angle_beta   90.00
_cell.angle_gamma   90.00
#
_symmetry.space_group_name_H-M   'P 1'
#
loop_
_entity.id
_entity.type
_entity.pdbx_description
1 polymer ?
#
loop_
_entity_poly.entity_id
_entity_poly.type
_entity_poly.pdbx_seq_one_letter_code
_entity_poly.pdbx_strand_id
1 'polypeptide(L)'
;MNKIFLALALLLVIGFSVAYWKMGGLKAPTITQETTETPYFLAGRYYEGPANDEAFGDLTREAYQLRKDGKIRGDFGNIFYNSPESSRDAAKVFVGIVVADTVSQQLPANYRYRAFAAGQKVVHARIDASYLLAPDKLYTGIKEYAAANKLTLQNVYLERFPDKGEPEVLAVVK
;
A
#
# COMPACT_ATOMS: atom_id res chain seq x y z
N MET A 1 39.98 19.93 -8.64
CA MET A 1 39.14 18.88 -8.01
C MET A 1 39.97 17.61 -7.90
N ASN A 2 40.12 17.04 -6.70
CA ASN A 2 41.02 15.91 -6.48
C ASN A 2 40.48 14.66 -7.19
N LYS A 3 41.29 13.99 -8.02
CA LYS A 3 40.85 12.84 -8.84
C LYS A 3 40.28 11.70 -7.98
N ILE A 4 40.82 11.54 -6.77
CA ILE A 4 40.34 10.59 -5.76
C ILE A 4 38.92 10.95 -5.29
N PHE A 5 38.66 12.24 -5.05
CA PHE A 5 37.33 12.72 -4.64
C PHE A 5 36.30 12.50 -5.75
N LEU A 6 36.67 12.77 -7.01
CA LEU A 6 35.80 12.50 -8.16
C LEU A 6 35.50 11.00 -8.31
N ALA A 7 36.51 10.13 -8.14
CA ALA A 7 36.32 8.68 -8.19
C ALA A 7 35.40 8.16 -7.07
N LEU A 8 35.56 8.68 -5.85
CA LEU A 8 34.68 8.35 -4.72
C LEU A 8 33.24 8.83 -4.94
N ALA A 9 33.06 10.05 -5.43
CA ALA A 9 31.74 10.58 -5.78
C ALA A 9 31.07 9.72 -6.85
N LEU A 10 31.81 9.32 -7.89
CA LEU A 10 31.28 8.47 -8.96
C LEU A 10 30.88 7.08 -8.43
N LEU A 11 31.71 6.48 -7.57
CA LEU A 11 31.39 5.19 -6.93
C LEU A 11 30.12 5.26 -6.08
N LEU A 12 29.93 6.35 -5.32
CA LEU A 12 28.71 6.56 -4.54
C LEU A 12 27.47 6.71 -5.42
N VAL A 13 27.57 7.50 -6.49
CA VAL A 13 26.47 7.68 -7.46
C VAL A 13 26.10 6.35 -8.09
N ILE A 14 27.09 5.59 -8.59
CA ILE A 14 26.85 4.27 -9.19
C ILE A 14 26.23 3.32 -8.16
N GLY A 15 26.76 3.28 -6.95
CA GLY A 15 26.23 2.43 -5.87
C GLY A 15 24.77 2.74 -5.56
N PHE A 16 24.43 4.04 -5.44
CA PHE A 16 23.06 4.49 -5.20
C PHE A 16 22.14 4.16 -6.38
N SER A 17 22.58 4.39 -7.62
CA SER A 17 21.79 4.06 -8.82
C SER A 17 21.49 2.57 -8.92
N VAL A 18 22.47 1.69 -8.63
CA VAL A 18 22.27 0.24 -8.64
C VAL A 18 21.30 -0.20 -7.54
N ALA A 19 21.42 0.35 -6.33
CA ALA A 19 20.50 0.06 -5.23
C ALA A 19 19.06 0.49 -5.59
N TYR A 20 18.89 1.72 -6.09
CA TYR A 20 17.61 2.26 -6.52
C TYR A 20 16.97 1.41 -7.63
N TRP A 21 17.76 1.00 -8.63
CA TRP A 21 17.28 0.13 -9.70
C TRP A 21 16.81 -1.24 -9.18
N LYS A 22 17.61 -1.88 -8.30
CA LYS A 22 17.25 -3.16 -7.67
C LYS A 22 15.97 -3.09 -6.84
N MET A 23 15.67 -1.93 -6.25
CA MET A 23 14.44 -1.72 -5.49
C MET A 23 13.20 -1.48 -6.38
N GLY A 24 13.34 -1.48 -7.71
CA GLY A 24 12.25 -1.17 -8.64
C GLY A 24 12.08 0.34 -8.88
N GLY A 25 13.10 1.15 -8.58
CA GLY A 25 13.06 2.60 -8.72
C GLY A 25 12.83 3.11 -10.14
N LEU A 26 13.12 2.31 -11.17
CA LEU A 26 12.86 2.67 -12.57
C LEU A 26 11.59 2.03 -13.15
N LYS A 27 10.90 1.16 -12.40
CA LYS A 27 9.66 0.53 -12.86
C LYS A 27 8.48 1.50 -12.75
N ALA A 28 7.61 1.46 -13.74
CA ALA A 28 6.32 2.13 -13.72
C ALA A 28 5.24 1.13 -13.25
N PRO A 29 4.19 1.59 -12.57
CA PRO A 29 3.07 0.73 -12.22
C PRO A 29 2.29 0.32 -13.48
N THR A 30 1.82 -0.92 -13.50
CA THR A 30 0.78 -1.36 -14.41
C THR A 30 -0.56 -0.89 -13.85
N ILE A 31 -1.37 -0.21 -14.66
CA ILE A 31 -2.64 0.36 -14.23
C ILE A 31 -3.77 -0.17 -15.12
N THR A 32 -4.82 -0.68 -14.49
CA THR A 32 -6.03 -1.16 -15.15
C THR A 32 -7.26 -0.56 -14.49
N GLN A 33 -8.33 -0.39 -15.26
CA GLN A 33 -9.65 -0.10 -14.70
C GLN A 33 -10.48 -1.38 -14.76
N GLU A 34 -11.05 -1.77 -13.63
CA GLU A 34 -11.82 -3.00 -13.51
C GLU A 34 -13.00 -2.85 -12.54
N THR A 35 -13.87 -3.85 -12.51
CA THR A 35 -14.92 -3.96 -11.49
C THR A 35 -14.58 -5.14 -10.61
N THR A 36 -14.51 -4.93 -9.29
CA THR A 36 -14.17 -6.01 -8.36
C THR A 36 -15.21 -7.13 -8.43
N GLU A 37 -14.77 -8.35 -8.75
CA GLU A 37 -15.70 -9.49 -8.85
C GLU A 37 -16.06 -10.05 -7.47
N THR A 38 -15.07 -10.12 -6.59
CA THR A 38 -15.19 -10.64 -5.23
C THR A 38 -14.75 -9.61 -4.20
N PRO A 39 -15.29 -9.66 -2.97
CA PRO A 39 -14.83 -8.77 -1.92
C PRO A 39 -13.41 -9.15 -1.48
N TYR A 40 -12.66 -8.16 -1.00
CA TYR A 40 -11.45 -8.40 -0.23
C TYR A 40 -11.77 -8.29 1.25
N PHE A 41 -11.28 -9.24 2.04
CA PHE A 41 -11.46 -9.23 3.49
C PHE A 41 -10.18 -8.77 4.17
N LEU A 42 -10.28 -7.82 5.09
CA LEU A 42 -9.19 -7.41 5.96
C LEU A 42 -9.51 -7.79 7.40
N ALA A 43 -8.56 -8.44 8.06
CA ALA A 43 -8.51 -8.63 9.50
C ALA A 43 -7.62 -7.54 10.11
N GLY A 44 -8.18 -6.66 10.94
CA GLY A 44 -7.44 -5.48 11.39
C GLY A 44 -8.11 -4.67 12.48
N ARG A 45 -7.57 -3.46 12.68
CA ARG A 45 -8.08 -2.45 13.62
C ARG A 45 -8.23 -1.11 12.90
N TYR A 46 -9.21 -0.34 13.35
CA TYR A 46 -9.41 1.01 12.84
C TYR A 46 -8.52 2.00 13.59
N TYR A 47 -7.94 2.93 12.84
CA TYR A 47 -7.19 4.06 13.33
C TYR A 47 -7.77 5.34 12.72
N GLU A 48 -7.94 6.35 13.57
CA GLU A 48 -8.29 7.71 13.17
C GLU A 48 -7.42 8.69 13.94
N GLY A 49 -6.54 9.39 13.21
CA GLY A 49 -5.60 10.32 13.79
C GLY A 49 -4.51 10.74 12.79
N PRO A 50 -3.48 11.48 13.22
CA PRO A 50 -2.42 11.92 12.34
C PRO A 50 -1.65 10.75 11.69
N ALA A 51 -1.35 10.86 10.39
CA ALA A 51 -0.61 9.80 9.69
C ALA A 51 0.83 9.61 10.21
N ASN A 52 1.38 10.60 10.92
CA ASN A 52 2.71 10.58 11.54
C ASN A 52 2.67 10.25 13.05
N ASP A 53 1.52 9.87 13.59
CA ASP A 53 1.36 9.52 15.00
C ASP A 53 2.03 8.17 15.32
N GLU A 54 2.56 8.06 16.54
CA GLU A 54 3.20 6.84 17.02
C GLU A 54 2.22 5.68 17.08
N ALA A 55 0.96 5.94 17.48
CA ALA A 55 -0.08 4.92 17.54
C ALA A 55 -0.41 4.30 16.19
N PHE A 56 -0.33 5.07 15.09
CA PHE A 56 -0.48 4.53 13.74
C PHE A 56 0.71 3.62 13.36
N GLY A 57 1.92 4.06 13.70
CA GLY A 57 3.15 3.28 13.49
C GLY A 57 3.16 1.99 14.30
N ASP A 58 2.73 2.02 15.56
CA ASP A 58 2.59 0.85 16.43
C ASP A 58 1.58 -0.15 15.86
N LEU A 59 0.41 0.34 15.44
CA LEU A 59 -0.61 -0.53 14.86
C LEU A 59 -0.12 -1.21 13.58
N THR A 60 0.60 -0.47 12.74
CA THR A 60 1.21 -1.01 11.51
C THR A 60 2.25 -2.08 11.82
N ARG A 61 3.14 -1.82 12.78
CA ARG A 61 4.15 -2.79 13.24
C ARG A 61 3.51 -4.04 13.85
N GLU A 62 2.46 -3.86 14.65
CA GLU A 62 1.71 -4.95 15.27
C GLU A 62 1.10 -5.87 14.21
N ALA A 63 0.39 -5.31 13.21
CA ALA A 63 -0.19 -6.07 12.12
C ALA A 63 0.87 -6.83 11.31
N TYR A 64 2.00 -6.16 11.00
CA TYR A 64 3.13 -6.82 10.32
C TYR A 64 3.69 -7.99 11.13
N GLN A 65 3.84 -7.82 12.45
CA GLN A 65 4.36 -8.87 13.34
C GLN A 65 3.38 -10.04 13.47
N LEU A 66 2.07 -9.79 13.61
CA LEU A 66 1.05 -10.85 13.64
C LEU A 66 1.06 -11.70 12.37
N ARG A 67 1.25 -11.04 11.23
CA ARG A 67 1.37 -11.69 9.93
C ARG A 67 2.66 -12.53 9.84
N LYS A 68 3.80 -11.94 10.21
CA LYS A 68 5.12 -12.60 10.20
C LYS A 68 5.17 -13.82 11.12
N ASP A 69 4.51 -13.74 12.28
CA ASP A 69 4.41 -14.84 13.25
C ASP A 69 3.37 -15.90 12.85
N GLY A 70 2.66 -15.71 11.74
CA GLY A 70 1.61 -16.62 11.27
C GLY A 70 0.35 -16.66 12.13
N LYS A 71 0.18 -15.70 13.07
CA LYS A 71 -1.01 -15.60 13.93
C LYS A 71 -2.26 -15.21 13.14
N ILE A 72 -2.08 -14.44 12.08
CA ILE A 72 -3.09 -14.20 11.06
C ILE A 72 -2.44 -14.47 9.71
N ARG A 73 -3.04 -15.37 8.92
CA ARG A 73 -2.54 -15.76 7.59
C ARG A 73 -3.11 -14.81 6.54
N GLY A 74 -2.22 -14.25 5.71
CA GLY A 74 -2.58 -13.36 4.62
C GLY A 74 -1.46 -12.38 4.27
N ASP A 75 -1.82 -11.34 3.54
CA ASP A 75 -0.90 -10.30 3.10
C ASP A 75 -1.10 -9.02 3.91
N PHE A 76 -0.02 -8.30 4.20
CA PHE A 76 -0.17 -7.01 4.88
C PHE A 76 -0.99 -6.05 4.01
N GLY A 77 -1.90 -5.29 4.60
CA GLY A 77 -2.74 -4.39 3.83
C GLY A 77 -3.60 -3.46 4.68
N ASN A 78 -4.13 -2.45 4.00
CA ASN A 78 -4.87 -1.36 4.63
C ASN A 78 -6.11 -1.01 3.80
N ILE A 79 -7.19 -0.57 4.44
CA ILE A 79 -8.26 0.17 3.75
C ILE A 79 -8.22 1.62 4.24
N PHE A 80 -7.91 2.54 3.34
CA PHE A 80 -8.03 3.97 3.58
C PHE A 80 -9.42 4.45 3.19
N TYR A 81 -10.03 5.28 4.04
CA TYR A 81 -11.33 5.93 3.81
C TYR A 81 -11.21 7.42 3.49
N ASN A 82 -9.98 7.92 3.36
CA ASN A 82 -9.64 9.23 2.85
C ASN A 82 -8.25 9.21 2.19
N SER A 83 -7.88 10.29 1.50
CA SER A 83 -6.49 10.51 1.07
C SER A 83 -5.75 11.31 2.15
N PRO A 84 -4.79 10.71 2.88
CA PRO A 84 -4.06 11.39 3.97
C PRO A 84 -3.01 12.39 3.48
N GLU A 85 -2.94 12.64 2.17
CA GLU A 85 -1.96 13.54 1.53
C GLU A 85 -2.08 15.00 1.99
N SER A 86 -3.25 15.34 2.53
CA SER A 86 -3.48 16.54 3.31
C SER A 86 -3.01 16.27 4.74
N SER A 87 -1.81 16.74 5.11
CA SER A 87 -1.28 16.71 6.48
C SER A 87 -2.15 17.41 7.54
N ARG A 88 -3.28 17.99 7.12
CA ARG A 88 -4.27 18.64 7.97
C ARG A 88 -5.38 17.70 8.43
N ASP A 89 -5.64 16.62 7.69
CA ASP A 89 -6.76 15.72 7.98
C ASP A 89 -6.27 14.46 8.69
N ALA A 90 -7.05 13.99 9.67
CA ALA A 90 -6.80 12.70 10.31
C ALA A 90 -6.91 11.57 9.26
N ALA A 91 -5.90 10.71 9.19
CA ALA A 91 -5.96 9.47 8.42
C ALA A 91 -7.07 8.59 9.00
N LYS A 92 -7.98 8.13 8.15
CA LYS A 92 -9.05 7.20 8.51
C LYS A 92 -8.74 5.89 7.83
N VAL A 93 -8.21 4.93 8.58
CA VAL A 93 -7.60 3.74 8.01
C VAL A 93 -7.91 2.51 8.83
N PHE A 94 -8.19 1.42 8.13
CA PHE A 94 -8.30 0.09 8.71
C PHE A 94 -7.02 -0.68 8.40
N VAL A 95 -6.15 -0.81 9.40
CA VAL A 95 -4.81 -1.41 9.27
C VAL A 95 -4.88 -2.87 9.64
N GLY A 96 -4.28 -3.74 8.82
CA GLY A 96 -4.27 -5.16 9.12
C GLY A 96 -3.68 -6.03 8.03
N ILE A 97 -4.39 -7.14 7.78
CA ILE A 97 -3.95 -8.22 6.91
C ILE A 97 -5.12 -8.58 5.99
N VAL A 98 -4.89 -8.59 4.69
CA VAL A 98 -5.81 -9.11 3.68
C VAL A 98 -5.83 -10.63 3.79
N VAL A 99 -7.02 -11.18 4.04
CA VAL A 99 -7.26 -12.60 4.30
C VAL A 99 -8.15 -13.21 3.22
N ALA A 100 -8.06 -14.53 3.04
CA ALA A 100 -8.85 -15.25 2.04
C ALA A 100 -10.36 -15.26 2.35
N ASP A 101 -10.73 -15.31 3.64
CA ASP A 101 -12.10 -15.37 4.11
C ASP A 101 -12.19 -14.94 5.60
N THR A 102 -13.41 -14.92 6.15
CA THR A 102 -13.70 -14.48 7.52
C THR A 102 -13.96 -15.62 8.52
N VAL A 103 -13.76 -16.88 8.12
CA VAL A 103 -14.19 -18.07 8.88
C VAL A 103 -13.06 -19.07 9.17
N SER A 104 -11.98 -19.04 8.39
CA SER A 104 -10.88 -20.02 8.42
C SER A 104 -9.83 -19.74 9.48
N GLN A 105 -9.95 -18.65 10.24
CA GLN A 105 -9.02 -18.30 11.30
C GLN A 105 -9.67 -17.48 12.41
N GLN A 106 -9.18 -17.70 13.62
CA GLN A 106 -9.57 -16.92 14.79
C GLN A 106 -8.72 -15.66 14.86
N LEU A 107 -9.36 -14.52 15.08
CA LEU A 107 -8.66 -13.25 15.24
C LEU A 107 -8.18 -13.06 16.68
N PRO A 108 -7.02 -12.40 16.88
CA PRO A 108 -6.60 -11.91 18.19
C PRO A 108 -7.66 -10.98 18.81
N ALA A 109 -7.56 -10.77 20.12
CA ALA A 109 -8.40 -9.79 20.80
C ALA A 109 -8.31 -8.42 20.12
N ASN A 110 -9.44 -7.72 20.01
CA ASN A 110 -9.59 -6.40 19.40
C ASN A 110 -9.38 -6.32 17.88
N TYR A 111 -9.09 -7.43 17.19
CA TYR A 111 -9.12 -7.49 15.73
C TYR A 111 -10.53 -7.82 15.23
N ARG A 112 -10.90 -7.24 14.10
CA ARG A 112 -12.19 -7.50 13.45
C ARG A 112 -12.02 -7.60 11.94
N TYR A 113 -13.05 -8.12 11.28
CA TYR A 113 -13.11 -8.12 9.83
C TYR A 113 -13.72 -6.83 9.27
N ARG A 114 -13.21 -6.40 8.11
CA ARG A 114 -13.81 -5.43 7.20
C ARG A 114 -13.73 -5.96 5.78
N ALA A 115 -14.68 -5.54 4.95
CA ALA A 115 -14.70 -5.89 3.54
C ALA A 115 -14.46 -4.63 2.69
N PHE A 116 -13.59 -4.76 1.70
CA PHE A 116 -13.62 -3.92 0.51
C PHE A 116 -14.58 -4.59 -0.46
N ALA A 117 -15.65 -3.91 -0.85
CA ALA A 117 -16.81 -4.54 -1.46
C ALA A 117 -16.54 -5.03 -2.90
N ALA A 118 -17.26 -6.08 -3.29
CA ALA A 118 -17.39 -6.44 -4.69
C ALA A 118 -18.26 -5.42 -5.45
N GLY A 119 -18.23 -5.47 -6.77
CA GLY A 119 -19.01 -4.62 -7.67
C GLY A 119 -18.54 -3.17 -7.73
N GLN A 120 -17.38 -2.84 -7.15
CA GLN A 120 -16.83 -1.49 -7.17
C GLN A 120 -16.03 -1.30 -8.45
N LYS A 121 -16.29 -0.20 -9.17
CA LYS A 121 -15.38 0.28 -10.21
C LYS A 121 -14.12 0.80 -9.53
N VAL A 122 -12.98 0.26 -9.92
CA VAL A 122 -11.68 0.61 -9.35
C VAL A 122 -10.67 0.91 -10.43
N VAL A 123 -9.72 1.77 -10.10
CA VAL A 123 -8.42 1.82 -10.76
C VAL A 123 -7.48 0.96 -9.93
N HIS A 124 -6.98 -0.11 -10.54
CA HIS A 124 -6.06 -1.08 -9.95
C HIS A 124 -4.65 -0.80 -10.44
N ALA A 125 -3.74 -0.48 -9.52
CA ALA A 125 -2.33 -0.29 -9.81
C ALA A 125 -1.50 -1.40 -9.17
N ARG A 126 -0.51 -1.90 -9.91
CA ARG A 126 0.43 -2.95 -9.46
C ARG A 126 1.85 -2.60 -9.87
N ILE A 127 2.82 -2.90 -9.02
CA ILE A 127 4.23 -2.66 -9.35
C ILE A 127 5.15 -3.68 -8.70
N ASP A 128 6.08 -4.23 -9.46
CA ASP A 128 7.17 -5.05 -8.93
C ASP A 128 8.30 -4.16 -8.35
N ALA A 129 8.02 -3.50 -7.24
CA ALA A 129 8.96 -2.65 -6.51
C ALA A 129 8.92 -2.92 -5.01
N SER A 130 9.97 -2.51 -4.30
CA SER A 130 10.04 -2.60 -2.84
C SER A 130 8.91 -1.80 -2.18
N TYR A 131 8.44 -2.25 -1.01
CA TYR A 131 7.51 -1.51 -0.14
C TYR A 131 7.95 -0.06 0.14
N LEU A 132 9.25 0.23 0.10
CA LEU A 132 9.76 1.60 0.29
C LEU A 132 9.48 2.55 -0.88
N LEU A 133 9.26 2.02 -2.09
CA LEU A 133 9.05 2.80 -3.31
C LEU A 133 7.65 2.61 -3.91
N ALA A 134 7.03 1.46 -3.65
CA ALA A 134 5.76 1.10 -4.26
C ALA A 134 4.61 2.07 -3.91
N PRO A 135 4.38 2.49 -2.64
CA PRO A 135 3.22 3.32 -2.29
C PRO A 135 3.14 4.61 -3.11
N ASP A 136 4.20 5.43 -3.09
CA ASP A 136 4.24 6.72 -3.80
C ASP A 136 3.95 6.56 -5.30
N LYS A 137 4.54 5.54 -5.93
CA LYS A 137 4.33 5.24 -7.35
C LYS A 137 2.93 4.75 -7.67
N LEU A 138 2.36 3.90 -6.81
CA LEU A 138 1.01 3.36 -6.99
C LEU A 138 -0.03 4.47 -6.87
N TYR A 139 0.03 5.31 -5.83
CA TYR A 139 -0.89 6.44 -5.67
C TYR A 139 -0.73 7.48 -6.78
N THR A 140 0.49 7.83 -7.15
CA THR A 140 0.75 8.78 -8.25
C THR A 140 0.18 8.26 -9.56
N GLY A 141 0.47 7.00 -9.90
CA GLY A 141 -0.07 6.37 -11.11
C GLY A 141 -1.60 6.36 -11.13
N ILE A 142 -2.25 6.02 -10.01
CA ILE A 142 -3.72 6.03 -9.90
C ILE A 142 -4.29 7.42 -10.19
N LYS A 143 -3.71 8.47 -9.62
CA LYS A 143 -4.19 9.85 -9.84
C LYS A 143 -4.00 10.29 -11.27
N GLU A 144 -2.83 10.02 -11.84
CA GLU A 144 -2.53 10.36 -13.24
C GLU A 144 -3.50 9.65 -14.19
N TYR A 145 -3.74 8.35 -13.97
CA TYR A 145 -4.71 7.57 -14.74
C TYR A 145 -6.13 8.11 -14.57
N ALA A 146 -6.57 8.40 -13.34
CA ALA A 146 -7.89 8.94 -13.08
C ALA A 146 -8.09 10.31 -13.74
N ALA A 147 -7.08 11.20 -13.67
CA ALA A 147 -7.10 12.50 -14.32
C ALA A 147 -7.17 12.38 -15.85
N ALA A 148 -6.33 11.52 -16.44
CA ALA A 148 -6.30 11.30 -17.90
C ALA A 148 -7.63 10.73 -18.43
N ASN A 149 -8.30 9.89 -17.64
CA ASN A 149 -9.56 9.24 -18.01
C ASN A 149 -10.81 9.95 -17.46
N LYS A 150 -10.66 11.13 -16.83
CA LYS A 150 -11.76 11.92 -16.24
C LYS A 150 -12.60 11.14 -15.22
N LEU A 151 -11.95 10.26 -14.45
CA LEU A 151 -12.55 9.48 -13.39
C LEU A 151 -12.51 10.25 -12.07
N THR A 152 -13.56 10.11 -11.25
CA THR A 152 -13.62 10.77 -9.93
C THR A 152 -13.25 9.79 -8.83
N LEU A 153 -12.07 9.97 -8.23
CA LEU A 153 -11.62 9.20 -7.06
C LEU A 153 -12.57 9.42 -5.88
N GLN A 154 -13.05 8.33 -5.27
CA GLN A 154 -13.94 8.36 -4.10
C GLN A 154 -13.16 8.41 -2.77
N ASN A 155 -11.83 8.49 -2.83
CA ASN A 155 -10.94 8.47 -1.67
C ASN A 155 -11.10 7.23 -0.77
N VAL A 156 -11.43 6.08 -1.37
CA VAL A 156 -11.41 4.78 -0.72
C VAL A 156 -10.38 3.93 -1.44
N TYR A 157 -9.37 3.46 -0.70
CA TYR A 157 -8.24 2.71 -1.25
C TYR A 157 -8.05 1.41 -0.48
N LEU A 158 -7.81 0.32 -1.19
CA LEU A 158 -7.31 -0.93 -0.63
C LEU A 158 -5.84 -1.06 -1.02
N GLU A 159 -4.97 -1.17 -0.04
CA GLU A 159 -3.56 -1.52 -0.23
C GLU A 159 -3.33 -2.99 0.12
N ARG A 160 -2.49 -3.65 -0.67
CA ARG A 160 -2.00 -4.99 -0.36
C ARG A 160 -0.53 -5.13 -0.73
N PHE A 161 0.24 -5.60 0.23
CA PHE A 161 1.68 -5.81 0.15
C PHE A 161 1.98 -7.27 0.43
N PRO A 162 1.98 -8.13 -0.60
CA PRO A 162 2.23 -9.54 -0.42
C PRO A 162 3.71 -9.82 -0.13
N ASP A 163 4.00 -10.97 0.49
CA ASP A 163 5.39 -11.40 0.76
C ASP A 163 6.09 -11.78 -0.54
N LYS A 164 5.29 -12.25 -1.50
CA LYS A 164 5.71 -12.64 -2.84
C LYS A 164 4.68 -12.09 -3.82
N GLY A 165 5.16 -11.39 -4.84
CA GLY A 165 4.31 -10.75 -5.83
C GLY A 165 4.40 -9.23 -5.76
N GLU A 166 3.56 -8.58 -6.56
CA GLU A 166 3.56 -7.14 -6.72
C GLU A 166 2.69 -6.49 -5.63
N PRO A 167 3.22 -5.49 -4.91
CA PRO A 167 2.39 -4.50 -4.23
C PRO A 167 1.30 -3.95 -5.13
N GLU A 168 0.11 -3.81 -4.58
CA GLU A 168 -1.07 -3.35 -5.30
C GLU A 168 -1.90 -2.35 -4.51
N VAL A 169 -2.52 -1.42 -5.23
CA VAL A 169 -3.51 -0.49 -4.69
C VAL A 169 -4.73 -0.48 -5.60
N LEU A 170 -5.92 -0.61 -5.01
CA LEU A 170 -7.20 -0.45 -5.69
C LEU A 170 -7.85 0.83 -5.19
N ALA A 171 -8.16 1.77 -6.08
CA ALA A 171 -8.84 3.02 -5.75
C ALA A 171 -10.25 3.04 -6.33
N VAL A 172 -11.25 3.28 -5.49
CA VAL A 172 -12.65 3.36 -5.92
C VAL A 172 -12.87 4.63 -6.75
N VAL A 173 -13.52 4.48 -7.90
CA VAL A 173 -13.83 5.57 -8.83
C VAL A 173 -15.31 5.65 -9.20
N LYS A 174 -15.74 6.83 -9.67
CA LYS A 174 -17.01 7.08 -10.35
C LYS A 174 -16.77 7.60 -11.76
#